data_AF-A0A397TZ28-F1
#
_entry.id   AF-A0A397TZ28-F1
#
_cell.length_a   1.000
_cell.length_b   1.000
_cell.length_c   1.000
_cell.angle_alpha   90.00
_cell.angle_beta   90.00
_cell.angle_gamma   90.00
#
_symmetry.space_group_name_H-M   'P 1'
#
loop_
_entity.id
_entity.type
_entity.pdbx_description
1 polymer ?
#
loop_
_entity_poly.entity_id
_entity_poly.type
_entity_poly.pdbx_seq_one_letter_code
_entity_poly.pdbx_strand_id
1 'polypeptide(L)'
;MNHQTFKIFLITLFLSLLALTITVNAKNKHHNKHAQNKHANKHAQNKHAKKNACCQSRGSPGWNDMFYGFRGQPNDSFENFTTPQECCLFCVNDPTCVEWLFYPYTDSASGFICDRVYNGSVSSCGPFTIAPSDNDEEGGIIRCSDSDSSNCNNCNI
;
A
#
# COMPACT_ATOMS: atom_id res chain seq x y z
N MET A 1 -41.67 -15.27 56.77
CA MET A 1 -41.92 -15.04 55.34
C MET A 1 -42.66 -16.24 54.77
N ASN A 2 -43.73 -16.03 54.01
CA ASN A 2 -44.46 -17.13 53.36
C ASN A 2 -43.61 -17.70 52.22
N HIS A 3 -43.54 -19.02 52.09
CA HIS A 3 -42.80 -19.74 51.06
C HIS A 3 -43.18 -19.30 49.63
N GLN A 4 -44.45 -18.93 49.41
CA GLN A 4 -44.91 -18.31 48.16
C GLN A 4 -44.22 -16.97 47.87
N THR A 5 -44.10 -16.10 48.88
CA THR A 5 -43.47 -14.78 48.74
C THR A 5 -41.97 -14.88 48.45
N PHE A 6 -41.30 -15.88 49.03
CA PHE A 6 -39.87 -16.13 48.76
C PHE A 6 -39.61 -16.56 47.32
N LYS A 7 -40.48 -17.42 46.76
CA LYS A 7 -40.39 -17.85 45.35
C LYS A 7 -40.58 -16.68 44.38
N ILE A 8 -41.56 -15.81 44.64
CA ILE A 8 -41.81 -14.62 43.81
C ILE A 8 -40.59 -13.68 43.85
N PHE A 9 -40.02 -13.47 45.04
CA PHE A 9 -38.84 -12.63 45.20
C PHE A 9 -37.64 -13.13 44.37
N LEU A 10 -37.37 -14.44 44.37
CA LEU A 10 -36.30 -15.03 43.58
C LEU A 10 -36.51 -14.84 42.08
N ILE A 11 -37.74 -15.06 41.58
CA ILE A 11 -38.05 -14.87 40.15
C ILE A 11 -37.80 -13.43 39.72
N THR A 12 -38.26 -12.45 40.52
CA THR A 12 -38.07 -11.02 40.24
C THR A 12 -36.59 -10.64 40.26
N LEU A 13 -35.81 -11.19 41.18
CA LEU A 13 -34.36 -10.99 41.24
C LEU A 13 -33.67 -11.52 39.97
N PHE A 14 -33.99 -12.75 39.54
CA PHE A 14 -33.41 -13.35 38.34
C PHE A 14 -33.75 -12.59 37.06
N LEU A 15 -35.00 -12.13 36.91
CA LEU A 15 -35.41 -11.31 35.76
C LEU A 15 -34.67 -9.97 35.73
N SER A 16 -34.44 -9.36 36.90
CA SER A 16 -33.72 -8.08 37.01
C SER A 16 -32.23 -8.24 36.66
N LEU A 17 -31.60 -9.34 37.11
CA LEU A 17 -30.22 -9.69 36.76
C LEU A 17 -30.07 -9.95 35.25
N LEU A 18 -30.99 -10.69 34.64
CA LEU A 18 -30.96 -11.01 33.21
C LEU A 18 -31.05 -9.73 32.35
N ALA A 19 -31.93 -8.79 32.73
CA ALA A 19 -32.07 -7.51 32.04
C ALA A 19 -30.80 -6.65 32.13
N LEU A 20 -30.12 -6.64 33.30
CA LEU A 20 -28.85 -5.95 33.46
C LEU A 20 -27.76 -6.55 32.56
N THR A 21 -27.64 -7.88 32.50
CA THR A 21 -26.63 -8.56 31.68
C THR A 21 -26.80 -8.26 30.19
N ILE A 22 -28.04 -8.26 29.68
CA ILE A 22 -28.34 -7.94 28.27
C ILE A 22 -27.96 -6.48 27.97
N THR A 23 -28.28 -5.56 28.87
CA THR A 23 -28.02 -4.11 28.67
C THR A 23 -26.52 -3.79 28.68
N VAL A 24 -25.75 -4.45 29.56
CA VAL A 24 -24.28 -4.30 29.61
C VAL A 24 -23.61 -4.85 28.34
N ASN A 25 -24.09 -5.99 27.82
CA ASN A 25 -23.53 -6.60 26.62
C ASN A 25 -23.83 -5.78 25.34
N ALA A 26 -25.01 -5.18 25.25
CA ALA A 26 -25.38 -4.30 24.13
C ALA A 26 -24.56 -3.00 24.06
N LYS A 27 -24.28 -2.37 25.22
CA LYS A 27 -23.43 -1.17 25.28
C LYS A 27 -21.97 -1.46 24.95
N ASN A 28 -21.44 -2.62 25.33
CA ASN A 28 -20.05 -2.98 25.04
C ASN A 28 -19.81 -3.19 23.52
N LYS A 29 -20.82 -3.66 22.78
CA LYS A 29 -20.74 -3.87 21.33
C LYS A 29 -20.72 -2.56 20.52
N HIS A 30 -21.32 -1.49 21.03
CA HIS A 30 -21.36 -0.19 20.35
C HIS A 30 -20.06 0.63 20.52
N HIS A 31 -19.39 0.51 21.67
CA HIS A 31 -18.10 1.19 21.89
C HIS A 31 -16.95 0.55 21.10
N ASN A 32 -17.00 -0.76 20.82
CA ASN A 32 -15.93 -1.46 20.11
C ASN A 32 -15.92 -1.18 18.59
N LYS A 33 -17.08 -0.89 17.98
CA LYS A 33 -17.18 -0.56 16.54
C LYS A 33 -16.56 0.79 16.17
N HIS A 34 -16.60 1.78 17.07
CA HIS A 34 -16.01 3.10 16.80
C HIS A 34 -14.49 3.12 16.96
N ALA A 35 -13.92 2.29 17.84
CA ALA A 35 -12.47 2.16 17.98
C ALA A 35 -11.85 1.48 16.74
N GLN A 36 -12.44 0.38 16.26
CA GLN A 36 -11.93 -0.35 15.08
C GLN A 36 -11.96 0.49 13.79
N ASN A 37 -12.99 1.30 13.58
CA ASN A 37 -13.09 2.17 12.40
C ASN A 37 -12.05 3.31 12.39
N LYS A 38 -11.62 3.80 13.56
CA LYS A 38 -10.64 4.89 13.64
C LYS A 38 -9.22 4.41 13.30
N HIS A 39 -8.89 3.17 13.66
CA HIS A 39 -7.61 2.55 13.29
C HIS A 39 -7.55 2.21 11.80
N ALA A 40 -8.59 1.59 11.24
CA ALA A 40 -8.64 1.25 9.81
C ALA A 40 -8.49 2.49 8.90
N ASN A 41 -9.16 3.60 9.24
CA ASN A 41 -9.09 4.83 8.45
C ASN A 41 -7.70 5.51 8.54
N LYS A 42 -7.06 5.46 9.72
CA LYS A 42 -5.68 5.97 9.90
C LYS A 42 -4.65 5.16 9.11
N HIS A 43 -4.82 3.83 9.01
CA HIS A 43 -3.93 2.98 8.21
C HIS A 43 -4.06 3.25 6.71
N ALA A 44 -5.28 3.41 6.19
CA ALA A 44 -5.51 3.73 4.79
C ALA A 44 -4.92 5.10 4.41
N GLN A 45 -5.18 6.13 5.22
CA GLN A 45 -4.65 7.48 4.98
C GLN A 45 -3.11 7.52 5.02
N ASN A 46 -2.48 6.82 5.98
CA ASN A 46 -1.04 6.71 6.06
C ASN A 46 -0.44 5.99 4.85
N LYS A 47 -1.13 4.96 4.31
CA LYS A 47 -0.68 4.24 3.12
C LYS A 47 -0.69 5.14 1.87
N HIS A 48 -1.74 5.94 1.69
CA HIS A 48 -1.81 6.90 0.59
C HIS A 48 -0.74 8.00 0.70
N ALA A 49 -0.55 8.56 1.90
CA ALA A 49 0.49 9.56 2.14
C ALA A 49 1.89 8.99 1.85
N LYS A 50 2.15 7.74 2.24
CA LYS A 50 3.43 7.06 2.01
C LYS A 50 3.70 6.75 0.53
N LYS A 51 2.66 6.36 -0.22
CA LYS A 51 2.74 6.20 -1.68
C LYS A 51 3.08 7.51 -2.38
N ASN A 52 2.46 8.62 -1.98
CA ASN A 52 2.75 9.92 -2.56
C ASN A 52 4.18 10.36 -2.26
N ALA A 53 4.68 10.13 -1.04
CA ALA A 53 6.06 10.45 -0.66
C ALA A 53 7.11 9.60 -1.42
N CYS A 54 6.76 8.38 -1.84
CA CYS A 54 7.64 7.50 -2.62
C CYS A 54 7.97 8.09 -4.01
N CYS A 55 7.01 8.80 -4.61
CA CYS A 55 7.08 9.29 -5.99
C CYS A 55 7.04 10.82 -6.09
N GLN A 56 7.31 11.54 -4.99
CA GLN A 56 7.06 12.97 -4.93
C GLN A 56 7.95 13.78 -5.89
N SER A 57 9.22 13.40 -6.01
CA SER A 57 10.20 14.05 -6.88
C SER A 57 11.42 13.15 -7.07
N ARG A 58 12.29 13.49 -8.04
CA ARG A 58 13.63 12.91 -8.15
C ARG A 58 14.37 12.95 -6.79
N GLY A 59 15.05 11.86 -6.46
CA GLY A 59 15.67 11.60 -5.15
C GLY A 59 14.72 11.00 -4.09
N SER A 60 13.41 10.91 -4.37
CA SER A 60 12.45 10.21 -3.50
C SER A 60 12.71 8.69 -3.51
N PRO A 61 12.26 7.93 -2.49
CA PRO A 61 12.61 6.51 -2.36
C PRO A 61 12.32 5.64 -3.60
N GLY A 62 11.27 5.95 -4.36
CA GLY A 62 10.91 5.23 -5.60
C GLY A 62 11.35 5.94 -6.88
N TRP A 63 11.85 7.17 -6.79
CA TRP A 63 12.36 7.96 -7.92
C TRP A 63 13.83 8.28 -7.65
N ASN A 64 14.63 7.23 -7.64
CA ASN A 64 15.99 7.22 -7.11
C ASN A 64 17.06 7.16 -8.21
N ASP A 65 16.65 7.31 -9.48
CA ASP A 65 17.56 7.32 -10.63
C ASP A 65 18.41 6.04 -10.73
N MET A 66 17.84 4.92 -10.30
CA MET A 66 18.43 3.60 -10.43
C MET A 66 17.49 2.71 -11.23
N PHE A 67 18.00 2.04 -12.25
CA PHE A 67 17.24 1.11 -13.07
C PHE A 67 18.13 -0.08 -13.42
N TYR A 68 17.63 -1.31 -13.32
CA TYR A 68 18.47 -2.50 -13.58
C TYR A 68 18.65 -2.79 -15.07
N GLY A 69 17.84 -2.18 -15.94
CA GLY A 69 18.16 -2.10 -17.37
C GLY A 69 18.23 -3.44 -18.11
N PHE A 70 17.55 -4.48 -17.63
CA PHE A 70 17.62 -5.79 -18.29
C PHE A 70 16.87 -5.78 -19.62
N ARG A 71 17.63 -5.65 -20.72
CA ARG A 71 17.17 -5.90 -22.09
C ARG A 71 16.69 -7.35 -22.21
N GLY A 72 15.39 -7.55 -22.45
CA GLY A 72 14.80 -8.88 -22.72
C GLY A 72 13.72 -9.33 -21.74
N GLN A 73 13.32 -8.49 -20.78
CA GLN A 73 12.21 -8.74 -19.87
C GLN A 73 10.88 -8.36 -20.51
N PRO A 74 9.75 -8.95 -20.05
CA PRO A 74 8.44 -8.39 -20.34
C PRO A 74 8.32 -7.04 -19.65
N ASN A 75 8.64 -5.98 -20.39
CA ASN A 75 8.25 -4.64 -20.04
C ASN A 75 6.87 -4.42 -20.63
N ASP A 76 5.92 -4.02 -19.80
CA ASP A 76 4.70 -3.44 -20.32
C ASP A 76 4.96 -1.95 -20.50
N SER A 77 4.98 -1.52 -21.77
CA SER A 77 5.03 -0.12 -22.14
C SER A 77 3.62 0.44 -22.21
N PHE A 78 3.36 1.49 -21.44
CA PHE A 78 2.07 2.18 -21.43
C PHE A 78 2.22 3.59 -22.01
N GLU A 79 1.37 3.91 -22.97
CA GLU A 79 1.25 5.25 -23.54
C GLU A 79 0.28 6.13 -22.71
N ASN A 80 0.31 7.44 -22.95
CA ASN A 80 -0.54 8.47 -22.33
C ASN A 80 -0.18 8.88 -20.89
N PHE A 81 1.06 8.68 -20.48
CA PHE A 81 1.55 9.32 -19.27
C PHE A 81 1.95 10.76 -19.59
N THR A 82 1.73 11.68 -18.66
CA THR A 82 2.10 13.09 -18.86
C THR A 82 3.24 13.52 -17.95
N THR A 83 3.48 12.77 -16.87
CA THR A 83 4.56 13.07 -15.92
C THR A 83 5.27 11.80 -15.43
N PRO A 84 6.54 11.90 -15.03
CA PRO A 84 7.25 10.78 -14.40
C PRO A 84 6.61 10.36 -13.07
N GLN A 85 6.04 11.33 -12.34
CA GLN A 85 5.33 11.07 -11.08
C GLN A 85 4.14 10.13 -11.28
N GLU A 86 3.37 10.29 -12.35
CA GLU A 86 2.26 9.39 -12.69
C GLU A 86 2.77 7.97 -12.97
N CYS A 87 3.87 7.84 -13.71
CA CYS A 87 4.46 6.54 -14.01
C CYS A 87 4.97 5.83 -12.75
N CYS A 88 5.66 6.56 -11.87
CA CYS A 88 6.10 6.06 -10.57
C CYS A 88 4.91 5.59 -9.72
N LEU A 89 3.86 6.42 -9.59
CA LEU A 89 2.67 6.08 -8.82
C LEU A 89 1.94 4.86 -9.39
N PHE A 90 1.95 4.71 -10.72
CA PHE A 90 1.37 3.57 -11.40
C PHE A 90 2.10 2.27 -11.06
N CYS A 91 3.43 2.29 -11.04
CA CYS A 91 4.23 1.16 -10.56
C CYS A 91 4.01 0.89 -9.06
N VAL A 92 4.05 1.92 -8.21
CA VAL A 92 3.82 1.83 -6.76
C VAL A 92 2.48 1.19 -6.39
N ASN A 93 1.44 1.48 -7.17
CA ASN A 93 0.11 0.95 -6.95
C ASN A 93 -0.03 -0.54 -7.30
N ASP A 94 0.88 -1.06 -8.11
CA ASP A 94 0.95 -2.45 -8.50
C ASP A 94 1.90 -3.22 -7.56
N PRO A 95 1.44 -4.22 -6.79
CA PRO A 95 2.30 -4.98 -5.90
C PRO A 95 3.38 -5.79 -6.64
N THR A 96 3.16 -6.07 -7.93
CA THR A 96 4.09 -6.84 -8.75
C THR A 96 5.12 -5.98 -9.44
N CYS A 97 4.89 -4.67 -9.61
CA CYS A 97 5.88 -3.80 -10.22
C CYS A 97 7.05 -3.55 -9.26
N VAL A 98 8.27 -3.69 -9.78
CA VAL A 98 9.53 -3.54 -9.04
C VAL A 98 10.32 -2.33 -9.48
N GLU A 99 10.23 -1.95 -10.76
CA GLU A 99 10.97 -0.84 -11.36
C GLU A 99 10.10 -0.14 -12.40
N TRP A 100 10.39 1.12 -12.65
CA TRP A 100 9.73 1.91 -13.69
C TRP A 100 10.72 2.81 -14.40
N LEU A 101 10.38 3.14 -15.64
CA LEU A 101 11.12 4.06 -16.49
C LEU A 101 10.12 4.94 -17.24
N PHE A 102 10.42 6.22 -17.33
CA PHE A 102 9.62 7.23 -18.02
C PHE A 102 10.52 8.01 -18.96
N TYR A 103 10.15 8.07 -20.23
CA TYR A 103 10.96 8.77 -21.22
C TYR A 103 10.09 9.38 -22.31
N PRO A 104 10.52 10.51 -22.89
CA PRO A 104 9.84 11.11 -24.03
C PRO A 104 10.08 10.26 -25.27
N TYR A 105 9.03 9.84 -25.96
CA TYR A 105 9.16 9.18 -27.26
C TYR A 105 9.20 10.25 -28.35
N THR A 106 10.36 10.44 -28.98
CA THR A 106 10.57 11.56 -29.90
C THR A 106 9.96 11.35 -31.29
N ASP A 107 9.63 10.11 -31.65
CA ASP A 107 9.45 9.71 -33.05
C ASP A 107 8.02 9.32 -33.46
N SER A 108 7.05 9.41 -32.55
CA SER A 108 5.63 9.19 -32.89
C SER A 108 4.73 10.16 -32.14
N ALA A 109 3.56 10.44 -32.70
CA ALA A 109 2.53 11.32 -32.13
C ALA A 109 1.99 10.88 -30.74
N SER A 110 2.60 9.88 -30.12
CA SER A 110 2.19 9.16 -28.92
C SER A 110 3.07 9.53 -27.70
N GLY A 111 3.04 10.80 -27.31
CA GLY A 111 3.31 11.26 -25.93
C GLY A 111 4.54 10.69 -25.20
N PHE A 112 4.42 10.56 -23.88
CA PHE A 112 5.44 9.97 -23.02
C PHE A 112 5.11 8.50 -22.74
N ILE A 113 6.15 7.67 -22.63
CA ILE A 113 6.03 6.23 -22.34
C ILE A 113 6.37 5.99 -20.87
N CYS A 114 5.61 5.09 -20.26
CA CYS A 114 5.90 4.52 -18.95
C CYS A 114 6.15 3.01 -19.11
N ASP A 115 7.38 2.59 -18.90
CA ASP A 115 7.79 1.19 -18.85
C ASP A 115 7.75 0.69 -17.41
N ARG A 116 7.19 -0.50 -17.19
CA ARG A 116 7.17 -1.17 -15.88
C ARG A 116 7.80 -2.55 -15.95
N VAL A 117 8.58 -2.88 -14.94
CA VAL A 117 9.22 -4.19 -14.75
C VAL A 117 8.60 -4.88 -13.55
N TYR A 118 8.38 -6.19 -13.63
CA TYR A 118 7.63 -6.96 -12.62
C TYR A 118 8.44 -8.04 -11.88
N ASN A 119 8.06 -8.30 -10.62
CA ASN A 119 8.59 -9.32 -9.73
C ASN A 119 8.24 -10.71 -10.28
N GLY A 120 9.26 -11.48 -10.67
CA GLY A 120 9.10 -12.78 -11.33
C GLY A 120 10.00 -12.94 -12.56
N SER A 121 10.57 -11.83 -13.04
CA SER A 121 11.36 -11.83 -14.26
C SER A 121 12.88 -11.78 -14.01
N VAL A 122 13.37 -11.23 -12.88
CA VAL A 122 14.75 -11.37 -12.36
C VAL A 122 14.79 -11.01 -10.86
N SER A 123 15.84 -11.46 -10.15
CA SER A 123 16.24 -10.89 -8.86
C SER A 123 16.54 -9.40 -9.05
N SER A 124 15.54 -8.55 -8.80
CA SER A 124 15.47 -7.12 -9.11
C SER A 124 16.37 -6.23 -8.24
N CYS A 125 17.51 -6.78 -7.80
CA CYS A 125 18.53 -6.11 -6.99
C CYS A 125 19.93 -6.53 -7.47
N GLY A 126 20.09 -6.66 -8.80
CA GLY A 126 21.35 -7.12 -9.41
C GLY A 126 22.56 -6.25 -9.05
N PRO A 127 23.78 -6.66 -9.42
CA PRO A 127 24.98 -5.87 -9.11
C PRO A 127 25.14 -4.60 -9.96
N PHE A 128 24.32 -4.40 -10.99
CA PHE A 128 24.48 -3.32 -11.96
C PHE A 128 23.22 -2.49 -12.12
N THR A 129 23.27 -1.22 -11.78
CA THR A 129 22.22 -0.23 -12.08
C THR A 129 22.74 0.77 -13.11
N ILE A 130 21.88 1.20 -14.01
CA ILE A 130 22.08 2.40 -14.83
C ILE A 130 21.31 3.58 -14.21
N ALA A 131 21.74 4.79 -14.54
CA ALA A 131 21.01 6.02 -14.21
C ALA A 131 20.16 6.44 -15.42
N PRO A 132 18.82 6.33 -15.35
CA PRO A 132 17.92 6.84 -16.39
C PRO A 132 18.24 8.27 -16.83
N SER A 133 18.64 9.13 -15.88
CA SER A 133 18.94 10.52 -16.17
C SER A 133 20.09 10.75 -17.16
N ASP A 134 20.98 9.76 -17.35
CA ASP A 134 22.05 9.83 -18.36
C ASP A 134 21.52 9.85 -19.80
N ASN A 135 20.27 9.43 -20.03
CA ASN A 135 19.60 9.41 -21.34
C ASN A 135 18.39 10.36 -21.41
N ASP A 136 18.33 11.40 -20.55
CA ASP A 136 17.17 12.27 -20.40
C ASP A 136 15.87 11.54 -19.99
N GLU A 137 16.02 10.38 -19.33
CA GLU A 137 14.92 9.57 -18.83
C GLU A 137 14.74 9.78 -17.32
N GLU A 138 13.62 9.30 -16.78
CA GLU A 138 13.31 9.31 -15.37
C GLU A 138 12.99 7.89 -14.93
N GLY A 139 13.39 7.48 -13.74
CA GLY A 139 13.07 6.15 -13.28
C GLY A 139 13.49 5.86 -11.87
N GLY A 140 13.21 4.63 -11.46
CA GLY A 140 13.62 4.16 -10.16
C GLY A 140 13.17 2.74 -9.86
N ILE A 141 13.83 2.18 -8.85
CA ILE A 141 13.44 0.91 -8.24
C ILE A 141 12.44 1.19 -7.12
N ILE A 142 11.24 0.61 -7.22
CA ILE A 142 10.21 0.63 -6.18
C ILE A 142 10.45 -0.48 -5.16
N ARG A 143 10.72 -1.71 -5.59
CA ARG A 143 10.86 -2.87 -4.71
C ARG A 143 11.97 -3.80 -5.15
N CYS A 144 12.45 -4.55 -4.18
CA CYS A 144 13.40 -5.63 -4.37
C CYS A 144 12.76 -6.97 -4.03
N SER A 145 13.02 -7.96 -4.87
CA SER A 145 12.40 -9.28 -4.81
C SER A 145 13.00 -10.20 -3.74
N ASP A 146 14.22 -9.91 -3.26
CA ASP A 146 14.90 -10.70 -2.25
C ASP A 146 14.74 -10.14 -0.83
N SER A 147 14.41 -11.01 0.11
CA SER A 147 14.22 -10.72 1.54
C SER A 147 15.51 -10.39 2.30
N ASP A 148 16.68 -10.58 1.68
CA ASP A 148 18.00 -10.49 2.32
C ASP A 148 18.87 -9.33 1.84
N SER A 149 18.40 -8.48 0.92
CA SER A 149 19.13 -7.25 0.60
C SER A 149 18.91 -6.24 1.72
N SER A 150 19.81 -6.24 2.70
CA SER A 150 19.87 -5.29 3.83
C SER A 150 19.89 -3.81 3.43
N ASN A 151 19.86 -3.50 2.13
CA ASN A 151 19.90 -2.16 1.54
C ASN A 151 18.62 -1.75 0.78
N CYS A 152 17.59 -2.61 0.66
CA CYS A 152 16.44 -2.28 -0.19
C CYS A 152 15.23 -1.78 0.61
N ASN A 153 15.30 -0.52 1.01
CA ASN A 153 14.25 0.21 1.71
C ASN A 153 13.35 1.04 0.77
N ASN A 154 13.03 0.54 -0.43
CA ASN A 154 12.32 1.41 -1.37
C ASN A 154 10.81 1.19 -1.28
N CYS A 155 10.14 2.31 -1.02
CA CYS A 155 8.70 2.47 -0.86
C CYS A 155 8.05 1.38 0.01
N ASN A 156 8.40 1.39 1.30
CA ASN A 156 7.95 0.46 2.33
C ASN A 156 6.43 0.59 2.62
N ILE A 157 5.56 0.44 1.62
CA ILE A 157 4.13 0.80 1.57
C ILE A 157 3.23 -0.29 2.15
#